data_AF-A0A842PJR5-F1
#
_entry.id   AF-A0A842PJR5-F1
#
_cell.length_a   1.000
_cell.length_b   1.000
_cell.length_c   1.000
_cell.angle_alpha   90.00
_cell.angle_beta   90.00
_cell.angle_gamma   90.00
#
_symmetry.space_group_name_H-M   'P 1'
#
loop_
_entity.id
_entity.type
_entity.pdbx_description
1 polymer ?
#
loop_
_entity_poly.entity_id
_entity_poly.type
_entity_poly.pdbx_seq_one_letter_code
_entity_poly.pdbx_strand_id
1 'polypeptide(L)'
;FVYLFDEAGLKAEKIAYPDAVSAGIEIFQIETLNPHMHEEKGEEHIKNMLLGSLCTIYHSKLCNDYVNSKVLEELSDILETWEKPKENISMPPIEGIDAIKFTKVLESNSETFVRCERGAIKCEVEKKQCF
;
A
#
# COMPACT_ATOMS: atom_id res chain seq x y z
N PHE A 1 7.58 -2.78 0.52
CA PHE A 1 8.95 -3.20 0.87
C PHE A 1 9.02 -3.84 2.24
N VAL A 2 8.73 -3.11 3.32
CA VAL A 2 8.82 -3.62 4.71
C VAL A 2 8.16 -5.00 4.88
N TYR A 3 6.89 -5.14 4.49
CA TYR A 3 6.19 -6.43 4.56
C TYR A 3 6.91 -7.58 3.82
N LEU A 4 7.48 -7.32 2.64
CA LEU A 4 8.21 -8.35 1.88
C LEU A 4 9.45 -8.82 2.65
N PHE A 5 10.16 -7.91 3.30
CA PHE A 5 11.32 -8.27 4.12
C PHE A 5 10.91 -8.96 5.43
N ASP A 6 9.83 -8.51 6.06
CA ASP A 6 9.32 -9.12 7.30
C ASP A 6 8.84 -10.56 7.07
N GLU A 7 8.17 -10.84 5.94
CA GLU A 7 7.51 -12.13 5.69
C GLU A 7 8.30 -13.09 4.77
N ALA A 8 9.16 -12.57 3.90
CA ALA A 8 9.96 -13.37 2.96
C ALA A 8 11.47 -13.16 3.12
N GLY A 9 11.90 -12.26 4.02
CA GLY A 9 13.31 -12.04 4.31
C GLY A 9 13.92 -13.06 5.27
N LEU A 10 15.23 -12.92 5.52
CA LEU A 10 16.02 -13.89 6.30
C LEU A 10 15.57 -14.08 7.75
N LYS A 11 14.83 -13.13 8.33
CA LYS A 11 14.31 -13.21 9.70
C LYS A 11 12.80 -13.46 9.76
N ALA A 12 12.19 -13.91 8.67
CA ALA A 12 10.78 -14.28 8.68
C ALA A 12 10.54 -15.39 9.73
N GLU A 13 9.66 -15.11 10.70
CA GLU A 13 9.32 -16.05 11.78
C GLU A 13 8.60 -17.30 11.26
N LYS A 14 7.86 -17.13 10.15
CA LYS A 14 7.14 -18.18 9.45
C LYS A 14 7.08 -17.85 7.97
N ILE A 15 7.33 -18.85 7.13
CA ILE A 15 7.13 -18.72 5.68
C ILE A 15 5.66 -18.98 5.37
N ALA A 16 4.89 -17.90 5.19
CA ALA A 16 3.47 -18.00 4.84
C ALA A 16 3.26 -18.47 3.38
N TYR A 17 4.20 -18.15 2.48
CA TYR A 17 4.10 -18.40 1.03
C TYR A 17 5.33 -19.16 0.50
N PRO A 18 5.42 -20.48 0.75
CA PRO A 18 6.62 -21.27 0.43
C PRO A 18 6.95 -21.27 -1.07
N ASP A 19 5.94 -21.36 -1.94
CA ASP A 19 6.13 -21.38 -3.38
C ASP A 19 6.74 -20.06 -3.88
N ALA A 20 6.24 -18.92 -3.37
CA ALA A 20 6.75 -17.60 -3.73
C ALA A 20 8.18 -17.38 -3.22
N VAL A 21 8.48 -17.79 -1.98
CA VAL A 21 9.84 -17.70 -1.44
C VAL A 21 10.81 -18.62 -2.18
N SER A 22 10.37 -19.82 -2.57
CA SER A 22 11.19 -20.76 -3.34
C SER A 22 11.45 -20.29 -4.77
N ALA A 23 10.48 -19.65 -5.42
CA ALA A 23 10.65 -19.05 -6.74
C ALA A 23 11.54 -17.80 -6.68
N GLY A 24 11.56 -17.12 -5.53
CA GLY A 24 12.22 -15.84 -5.34
C GLY A 24 11.29 -14.66 -5.62
N ILE A 25 11.51 -13.57 -4.90
CA ILE A 25 10.80 -12.29 -5.12
C ILE A 25 11.79 -11.32 -5.75
N GLU A 26 11.55 -10.98 -7.02
CA GLU A 26 12.39 -10.04 -7.76
C GLU A 26 11.86 -8.61 -7.64
N ILE A 27 12.75 -7.67 -7.34
CA ILE A 27 12.44 -6.25 -7.21
C ILE A 27 13.29 -5.48 -8.23
N PHE A 28 12.63 -4.82 -9.17
CA PHE A 28 13.28 -3.98 -10.16
C PHE A 28 13.13 -2.50 -9.81
N GLN A 29 14.23 -1.75 -9.85
CA GLN A 29 14.24 -0.30 -9.76
C GLN A 29 14.70 0.24 -11.11
N ILE A 30 13.78 0.89 -11.84
CA ILE A 30 14.02 1.39 -13.20
C ILE A 30 13.91 2.92 -13.16
N GLU A 31 14.95 3.59 -13.61
CA GLU A 31 14.96 5.05 -13.79
C GLU A 31 14.26 5.39 -15.11
N THR A 32 13.26 6.28 -15.06
CA THR A 32 12.53 6.72 -16.25
C THR A 32 13.27 7.83 -16.98
N LEU A 33 13.25 7.82 -18.31
CA LEU A 33 13.83 8.91 -19.11
C LEU A 33 13.12 10.25 -18.91
N ASN A 34 11.80 10.20 -18.69
CA ASN A 34 10.99 11.40 -18.48
C ASN A 34 11.10 11.87 -17.03
N PRO A 35 11.11 13.20 -16.79
CA PRO A 35 11.09 13.74 -15.44
C PRO A 35 9.78 13.41 -14.71
N HIS A 36 9.87 13.25 -13.39
CA HIS A 36 8.70 13.01 -12.54
C HIS A 36 8.14 14.34 -12.04
N MET A 37 7.20 14.93 -12.79
CA MET A 37 6.54 16.18 -12.42
C MET A 37 5.11 15.93 -11.94
N HIS A 38 4.76 16.48 -10.77
CA HIS A 38 3.41 16.50 -10.21
C HIS A 38 3.12 17.86 -9.61
N GLU A 39 1.84 18.14 -9.39
CA GLU A 39 1.40 19.32 -8.65
C GLU A 39 1.89 19.28 -7.20
N GLU A 40 2.34 20.43 -6.69
CA GLU A 40 2.78 20.59 -5.31
C GLU A 40 1.56 20.66 -4.36
N LYS A 41 1.53 19.77 -3.36
CA LYS A 41 0.43 19.66 -2.38
C LYS A 41 0.71 20.37 -1.05
N GLY A 42 1.78 21.16 -0.99
CA GLY A 42 2.19 21.92 0.19
C GLY A 42 2.95 21.12 1.25
N GLU A 43 3.47 21.82 2.26
CA GLU A 43 4.35 21.26 3.29
C GLU A 43 3.69 20.20 4.18
N GLU A 44 2.41 20.38 4.53
CA GLU A 44 1.68 19.43 5.37
C GLU A 44 1.61 18.05 4.70
N HIS A 45 1.41 18.01 3.38
CA HIS A 45 1.42 16.78 2.61
C HIS A 45 2.77 16.06 2.71
N ILE A 46 3.87 16.80 2.62
CA ILE A 46 5.23 16.27 2.73
C ILE A 46 5.48 15.70 4.13
N LYS A 47 5.08 16.43 5.19
CA LYS A 47 5.19 15.95 6.58
C LYS A 47 4.39 14.68 6.81
N ASN A 48 3.16 14.61 6.28
CA ASN A 48 2.33 13.41 6.38
C ASN A 48 2.94 12.21 5.64
N MET A 49 3.55 12.44 4.46
CA MET A 49 4.27 11.39 3.74
C MET A 49 5.48 10.88 4.52
N LEU A 50 6.26 11.79 5.11
CA LEU A 50 7.43 11.43 5.90
C LEU A 50 7.02 10.63 7.15
N LEU A 51 6.02 11.12 7.88
CA LEU A 51 5.47 10.46 9.06
C LEU A 51 4.97 9.05 8.72
N GLY A 52 4.11 8.90 7.70
CA GLY A 52 3.58 7.60 7.30
C GLY A 52 4.68 6.63 6.88
N SER A 53 5.71 7.10 6.18
CA SER A 53 6.82 6.26 5.72
C SER A 53 7.68 5.79 6.89
N LEU A 54 8.11 6.70 7.76
CA LEU A 54 8.97 6.38 8.89
C LEU A 54 8.25 5.61 9.99
N CYS A 55 6.95 5.87 10.24
CA CYS A 55 6.13 5.05 11.13
C CYS A 55 6.10 3.58 10.67
N THR A 56 6.02 3.33 9.35
CA THR A 56 6.02 1.96 8.81
C THR A 56 7.35 1.26 9.08
N ILE A 57 8.47 1.98 8.96
CA ILE A 57 9.80 1.43 9.23
C ILE A 57 9.96 1.15 10.72
N TYR A 58 9.61 2.11 11.59
CA TYR A 58 9.73 2.00 13.04
C TYR A 58 9.03 0.75 13.61
N HIS A 59 7.90 0.34 13.02
CA HIS A 59 7.13 -0.83 13.46
C HIS A 59 7.52 -2.14 12.78
N SER A 60 8.50 -2.13 11.86
CA SER A 60 9.01 -3.34 11.24
C SER A 60 9.69 -4.25 12.26
N LYS A 61 9.44 -5.56 12.16
CA LYS A 61 10.09 -6.58 13.00
C LYS A 61 11.62 -6.61 12.81
N LEU A 62 12.13 -6.06 11.72
CA LEU A 62 13.54 -6.03 11.40
C LEU A 62 14.29 -4.85 12.03
N CYS A 63 13.58 -3.82 12.49
CA CYS A 63 14.21 -2.64 13.05
C CYS A 63 14.71 -2.87 14.48
N ASN A 64 15.96 -2.49 14.72
CA ASN A 64 16.58 -2.53 16.03
C ASN A 64 16.54 -1.15 16.70
N ASP A 65 16.96 -1.08 17.96
CA ASP A 65 16.95 0.16 18.74
C ASP A 65 17.71 1.32 18.07
N TYR A 66 18.77 1.01 17.33
CA TYR A 66 19.54 2.01 16.58
C TYR A 66 18.73 2.60 15.42
N VAL A 67 18.07 1.77 14.61
CA VAL A 67 17.22 2.26 13.52
C VAL A 67 16.05 3.05 14.09
N ASN A 68 15.43 2.55 15.15
CA ASN A 68 14.30 3.21 15.80
C ASN A 68 14.68 4.57 16.38
N SER A 69 15.87 4.71 16.98
CA SER A 69 16.33 6.01 17.49
C SER A 69 16.56 7.02 16.36
N LYS A 70 17.10 6.58 15.22
CA LYS A 70 17.25 7.43 14.03
C LYS A 70 15.92 7.85 13.42
N VAL A 71 14.93 6.96 13.39
CA VAL A 71 13.58 7.32 12.96
C VAL A 71 12.98 8.39 13.88
N LEU A 72 13.13 8.27 15.20
CA LEU A 72 12.62 9.26 16.15
C LEU A 72 13.34 10.62 16.03
N GLU A 73 14.65 10.60 15.77
CA GLU A 73 15.43 11.82 15.51
C GLU A 73 14.89 12.57 14.28
N GLU A 74 14.62 11.87 13.18
CA GLU A 74 14.05 12.48 11.95
C GLU A 74 12.61 12.97 12.11
N LEU A 75 11.86 12.40 13.07
CA LEU A 75 10.47 12.75 13.32
C LEU A 75 10.29 13.80 14.42
N SER A 76 11.37 14.30 15.04
CA SER A 76 11.30 15.20 16.21
C SER A 76 10.50 16.48 15.94
N ASP A 77 10.57 16.99 14.71
CA ASP A 77 9.93 18.25 14.33
C ASP A 77 8.48 18.06 13.85
N ILE A 78 8.03 16.81 13.72
CA ILE A 78 6.68 16.43 13.27
C ILE A 78 5.86 15.90 14.44
N LEU A 79 6.49 15.20 15.39
CA LEU A 79 5.81 14.65 16.55
C LEU A 79 5.65 15.72 17.63
N GLU A 80 4.42 15.96 18.07
CA GLU A 80 4.13 16.90 19.17
C GLU A 80 4.67 16.39 20.53
N THR A 81 4.87 15.08 20.67
CA THR A 81 5.41 14.43 21.86
C THR A 81 6.44 13.37 21.47
N TRP A 82 7.40 13.09 22.36
CA TRP A 82 8.37 11.99 22.22
C TRP A 82 7.74 10.59 22.40
N GLU A 83 6.43 10.48 22.22
CA GLU A 83 5.72 9.21 22.32
C GLU A 83 5.93 8.38 21.05
N LYS A 84 5.78 7.06 21.21
CA LYS A 84 5.92 6.10 20.11
C LYS A 84 5.04 6.53 18.92
N PRO A 85 5.58 6.64 17.70
CA PRO A 85 4.78 7.00 16.54
C PRO A 85 3.59 6.04 16.39
N LYS A 86 2.44 6.54 15.94
CA LYS A 86 1.28 5.69 15.75
C LYS A 86 1.52 4.70 14.61
N GLU A 87 1.19 3.44 14.85
CA GLU A 87 1.26 2.40 13.81
C GLU A 87 0.24 2.66 12.69
N ASN A 88 0.68 2.45 11.45
CA ASN A 88 -0.20 2.55 10.29
C ASN A 88 -1.16 1.35 10.22
N ILE A 89 -2.37 1.59 9.72
CA ILE A 89 -3.34 0.51 9.51
C ILE A 89 -2.84 -0.38 8.36
N SER A 90 -2.64 -1.66 8.65
CA SER A 90 -2.32 -2.68 7.65
C SER A 90 -3.58 -3.50 7.32
N MET A 91 -3.97 -3.52 6.04
CA MET A 91 -5.03 -4.40 5.55
C MET A 91 -4.43 -5.77 5.20
N PRO A 92 -5.10 -6.90 5.50
CA PRO A 92 -4.57 -8.22 5.20
C PRO A 92 -4.53 -8.49 3.68
N PRO A 93 -3.75 -9.50 3.23
CA PRO A 93 -3.77 -9.95 1.84
C PRO A 93 -5.17 -10.31 1.34
N ILE A 94 -5.45 -10.02 0.07
CA ILE A 94 -6.76 -10.25 -0.55
C ILE A 94 -7.00 -11.69 -1.03
N GLU A 95 -6.07 -12.61 -0.76
CA GLU A 95 -6.10 -13.99 -1.28
C GLU A 95 -7.36 -14.77 -0.90
N GLY A 96 -7.94 -14.47 0.25
CA GLY A 96 -9.17 -15.10 0.74
C GLY A 96 -10.46 -14.54 0.15
N ILE A 97 -10.38 -13.51 -0.71
CA ILE A 97 -11.56 -12.87 -1.30
C ILE A 97 -11.97 -13.63 -2.57
N ASP A 98 -13.24 -14.07 -2.63
CA ASP A 98 -13.85 -14.59 -3.85
C ASP A 98 -14.01 -13.44 -4.86
N ALA A 99 -13.08 -13.39 -5.82
CA ALA A 99 -13.06 -12.36 -6.85
C ALA A 99 -14.33 -12.35 -7.72
N ILE A 100 -14.92 -13.52 -8.00
CA ILE A 100 -16.14 -13.62 -8.83
C ILE A 100 -17.32 -13.03 -8.07
N LYS A 101 -17.47 -13.38 -6.79
CA LYS A 101 -18.52 -12.82 -5.94
C LYS A 101 -18.32 -11.32 -5.74
N PHE A 102 -17.09 -10.88 -5.49
CA PHE A 102 -16.74 -9.48 -5.31
C PHE A 102 -17.15 -8.64 -6.52
N THR A 103 -16.76 -9.06 -7.73
CA THR A 103 -17.11 -8.36 -8.98
C THR A 103 -18.63 -8.28 -9.17
N LYS A 104 -19.37 -9.38 -8.96
CA LYS A 104 -20.84 -9.38 -9.07
C LYS A 104 -21.50 -8.39 -8.12
N VAL A 105 -21.01 -8.31 -6.88
CA VAL A 105 -21.53 -7.36 -5.88
C VAL A 105 -21.19 -5.93 -6.28
N LEU A 106 -19.97 -5.67 -6.75
CA LEU A 106 -19.53 -4.35 -7.20
C LEU A 106 -20.40 -3.85 -8.36
N GLU A 107 -20.55 -4.65 -9.41
CA GLU A 107 -21.37 -4.32 -10.59
C GLU A 107 -22.85 -4.11 -10.22
N SER A 108 -23.35 -4.88 -9.26
CA SER A 108 -24.78 -4.83 -8.92
C SER A 108 -25.18 -3.68 -8.01
N ASN A 109 -24.25 -3.14 -7.21
CA ASN A 109 -24.55 -2.21 -6.11
C ASN A 109 -23.78 -0.89 -6.17
N SER A 110 -22.73 -0.78 -6.97
CA SER A 110 -21.97 0.46 -7.08
C SER A 110 -22.64 1.40 -8.09
N GLU A 111 -23.08 2.55 -7.61
CA GLU A 111 -23.64 3.62 -8.45
C GLU A 111 -22.56 4.35 -9.26
N THR A 112 -21.29 4.19 -8.88
CA THR A 112 -20.15 4.94 -9.43
C THR A 112 -19.21 4.07 -10.26
N PHE A 113 -19.41 2.76 -10.29
CA PHE A 113 -18.59 1.85 -11.08
C PHE A 113 -18.97 1.94 -12.57
N VAL A 114 -17.96 2.18 -13.42
CA VAL A 114 -18.14 2.29 -14.88
C VAL A 114 -17.12 1.41 -15.59
N ARG A 115 -17.59 0.64 -16.57
CA ARG A 115 -16.76 -0.16 -17.47
C ARG A 115 -16.93 0.36 -18.89
N CYS A 116 -15.84 0.73 -19.55
CA CYS A 116 -15.85 1.15 -20.95
C CYS A 116 -14.83 0.31 -21.74
N GLU A 117 -15.30 -0.38 -22.78
CA GLU A 117 -14.46 -1.23 -23.62
C GLU A 117 -13.84 -0.44 -24.78
N ARG A 118 -12.66 -0.84 -25.24
CA ARG A 118 -11.95 -0.15 -26.35
C ARG A 118 -12.81 -0.16 -27.61
N GLY A 119 -13.14 1.02 -28.14
CA GLY A 119 -13.98 1.19 -29.33
C GLY A 119 -15.46 1.47 -29.04
N ALA A 120 -15.89 1.46 -27.78
CA ALA A 120 -17.24 1.86 -27.40
C ALA A 120 -17.40 3.39 -27.47
N ILE A 121 -18.31 3.86 -28.34
CA ILE A 121 -18.64 5.29 -28.49
C ILE A 121 -19.61 5.75 -27.37
N LYS A 122 -20.13 4.81 -26.58
CA LYS A 122 -20.97 5.05 -25.40
C LYS A 122 -20.59 4.05 -24.31
N CYS A 123 -20.43 4.52 -23.08
CA CYS A 123 -20.36 3.64 -21.92
C CYS A 123 -21.77 3.13 -21.64
N GLU A 124 -21.96 1.82 -21.60
CA GLU A 124 -23.23 1.22 -21.24
C GLU A 124 -23.43 1.38 -19.73
N VAL A 125 -24.36 2.25 -19.36
CA VAL A 125 -25.00 2.18 -18.05
C VAL A 125 -26.05 1.09 -18.20
N GLU A 126 -25.80 -0.11 -17.67
CA GLU A 126 -26.84 -1.13 -17.55
C GLU A 126 -27.96 -0.57 -16.66
N LYS A 127 -29.01 -0.05 -17.30
CA LYS A 127 -30.23 0.31 -16.61
C LYS A 127 -30.90 -0.99 -16.18
N LYS A 128 -30.78 -1.35 -14.90
CA LYS A 128 -31.63 -2.37 -14.30
C LYS A 128 -33.09 -1.93 -14.46
N GLN A 129 -33.83 -2.66 -15.28
CA GLN A 129 -35.30 -2.66 -15.26
C GLN A 129 -35.71 -3.22 -13.89
N CYS A 130 -36.18 -2.36 -13.00
CA CYS A 130 -36.97 -2.80 -11.85
C CYS A 130 -38.31 -3.32 -12.39
N PHE A 131 -38.58 -4.61 -12.16
CA PHE A 131 -39.91 -5.21 -12.29
C PHE A 131 -40.73 -4.93 -11.02
#